data_AF-A0A952JWH6-F1
#
_entry.id   AF-A0A952JWH6-F1
#
_cell.length_a   1.000
_cell.length_b   1.000
_cell.length_c   1.000
_cell.angle_alpha   90.00
_cell.angle_beta   90.00
_cell.angle_gamma   90.00
#
_symmetry.space_group_name_H-M   'P 1'
#
loop_
_entity.id
_entity.type
_entity.pdbx_description
1 polymer ?
#
loop_
_entity_poly.entity_id
_entity_poly.type
_entity_poly.pdbx_seq_one_letter_code
_entity_poly.pdbx_strand_id
1 'polypeptide(L)'
;MTEPAKAGSCAEDISRLNAAMKDQYEPFSWSNMFYCAVARGSELRKDALVSRTQMKAIASDVTWATRLERIGEEQDCKAKLVTAKRLLKTN
;
A
#
# COMPACT_ATOMS: atom_id res chain seq x y z
N MET A 1 -19.66 -23.07 -9.72
CA MET A 1 -19.48 -22.76 -8.29
C MET A 1 -18.73 -21.45 -8.25
N THR A 2 -19.42 -20.35 -7.96
CA THR A 2 -18.80 -19.02 -7.91
C THR A 2 -17.99 -18.97 -6.62
N GLU A 3 -16.66 -19.00 -6.71
CA GLU A 3 -15.79 -18.77 -5.55
C GLU A 3 -16.21 -17.44 -4.92
N PRO A 4 -16.51 -17.39 -3.60
CA PRO A 4 -16.71 -16.10 -2.96
C PRO A 4 -15.40 -15.36 -3.14
N ALA A 5 -15.45 -14.15 -3.70
CA ALA A 5 -14.30 -13.26 -3.71
C ALA A 5 -13.81 -13.18 -2.26
N LYS A 6 -12.74 -13.92 -1.94
CA LYS A 6 -12.16 -13.94 -0.61
C LYS A 6 -11.67 -12.53 -0.36
N ALA A 7 -12.47 -11.73 0.34
CA ALA A 7 -12.01 -10.52 0.96
C ALA A 7 -10.86 -10.96 1.88
N GLY A 8 -9.62 -10.77 1.42
CA GLY A 8 -8.42 -11.22 2.13
C GLY A 8 -8.44 -10.72 3.57
N SER A 9 -7.66 -11.36 4.44
CA SER A 9 -7.39 -10.83 5.77
C SER A 9 -6.81 -9.41 5.66
N CYS A 10 -6.96 -8.60 6.71
CA CYS A 10 -6.37 -7.25 6.66
C CYS A 10 -4.84 -7.31 6.45
N ALA A 11 -4.17 -8.32 7.01
CA ALA A 11 -2.75 -8.56 6.80
C ALA A 11 -2.40 -8.80 5.31
N GLU A 12 -3.20 -9.57 4.58
CA GLU A 12 -3.02 -9.78 3.14
C GLU A 12 -3.24 -8.49 2.34
N ASP A 13 -4.23 -7.69 2.72
CA ASP A 13 -4.51 -6.40 2.07
C ASP A 13 -3.40 -5.38 2.34
N ILE A 14 -2.85 -5.34 3.55
CA ILE A 14 -1.65 -4.55 3.89
C ILE A 14 -0.46 -4.99 3.03
N SER A 15 -0.23 -6.29 2.91
CA SER A 15 0.85 -6.85 2.10
C SER A 15 0.72 -6.46 0.62
N ARG A 16 -0.47 -6.62 0.03
CA ARG A 16 -0.77 -6.23 -1.36
C ARG A 16 -0.59 -4.74 -1.59
N LEU A 17 -1.06 -3.90 -0.66
CA LEU A 17 -0.88 -2.45 -0.75
C LEU A 17 0.59 -2.06 -0.67
N ASN A 18 1.36 -2.67 0.24
CA ASN A 18 2.80 -2.40 0.32
C ASN A 18 3.54 -2.76 -0.98
N ALA A 19 3.16 -3.86 -1.64
CA ALA A 19 3.71 -4.20 -2.95
C ALA A 19 3.32 -3.18 -4.03
N ALA A 20 2.03 -2.85 -4.13
CA ALA A 20 1.54 -1.90 -5.13
C ALA A 20 2.08 -0.47 -4.91
N MET A 21 2.33 -0.07 -3.65
CA MET A 21 2.99 1.19 -3.33
C MET A 21 4.43 1.21 -3.83
N LYS A 22 5.19 0.13 -3.64
CA LYS A 22 6.56 0.00 -4.18
C LYS A 22 6.56 0.10 -5.70
N ASP A 23 5.57 -0.51 -6.34
CA ASP A 23 5.38 -0.41 -7.78
C ASP A 23 5.03 0.99 -8.26
N GLN A 24 4.69 1.97 -7.41
CA GLN A 24 4.50 3.34 -7.90
C GLN A 24 5.82 4.12 -8.04
N TYR A 25 6.92 3.57 -7.53
CA TYR A 25 8.23 4.21 -7.57
C TYR A 25 9.09 3.64 -8.70
N GLU A 26 9.99 4.47 -9.23
CA GLU A 26 10.97 4.01 -10.21
C GLU A 26 11.81 2.85 -9.62
N PRO A 27 12.13 1.83 -10.44
CA PRO A 27 12.95 0.72 -10.00
C PRO A 27 14.29 1.25 -9.49
N PHE A 28 14.67 0.77 -8.31
CA PHE A 28 15.89 1.16 -7.64
C PHE A 28 17.10 0.81 -8.52
N SER A 29 17.78 1.82 -9.08
CA SER A 29 19.05 1.60 -9.76
C SER A 29 20.11 1.17 -8.74
N TRP A 30 21.08 0.35 -9.18
CA TRP A 30 22.08 -0.27 -8.31
C TRP A 30 22.93 0.76 -7.52
N SER A 31 23.03 2.00 -8.02
CA SER A 31 23.66 3.15 -7.35
C SER A 31 22.91 3.67 -6.11
N ASN A 32 21.64 3.30 -5.90
CA ASN A 32 20.84 3.77 -4.76
C ASN A 32 20.74 2.75 -3.61
N MET A 33 21.30 1.55 -3.77
CA MET A 33 21.12 0.35 -2.93
C MET A 33 21.37 0.55 -1.41
N PHE A 34 22.03 1.62 -0.98
CA PHE A 34 22.37 1.87 0.42
C PHE A 34 21.29 2.63 1.24
N TYR A 35 20.17 3.03 0.65
CA TYR A 35 19.15 3.82 1.37
C TYR A 35 17.73 3.27 1.19
N CYS A 36 16.99 3.10 2.28
CA CYS A 36 15.57 2.76 2.25
C CYS A 36 14.79 3.69 1.30
N ALA A 37 14.24 3.15 0.21
CA ALA A 37 13.50 3.88 -0.84
C ALA A 37 12.35 4.77 -0.32
N VAL A 38 11.82 4.45 0.85
CA VAL A 38 10.74 5.22 1.49
C VAL A 38 11.25 6.52 2.11
N ALA A 39 12.54 6.60 2.46
CA ALA A 39 13.09 7.66 3.29
C ALA A 39 13.69 8.85 2.51
N ARG A 40 13.99 8.72 1.21
CA ARG A 40 14.78 9.76 0.52
C ARG A 40 14.46 9.99 -0.96
N GLY A 41 13.22 10.35 -1.24
CA GLY A 41 12.91 11.11 -2.46
C GLY A 41 12.91 10.31 -3.76
N SER A 42 12.66 9.01 -3.70
CA SER A 42 12.30 8.20 -4.87
C SER A 42 11.19 8.94 -5.65
N GLU A 43 11.46 9.31 -6.90
CA GLU A 43 10.45 9.89 -7.75
C GLU A 43 9.40 8.82 -8.08
N LEU A 44 8.14 9.24 -8.10
CA LEU A 44 7.08 8.37 -8.62
C LEU A 44 7.36 8.14 -10.10
N ARG A 45 7.02 6.95 -10.58
CA ARG A 45 7.12 6.67 -12.01
C ARG A 45 6.29 7.65 -12.82
N LYS A 46 6.70 7.89 -14.06
CA LYS A 46 5.95 8.77 -14.98
C LYS A 46 4.53 8.28 -15.23
N ASP A 47 4.30 6.98 -15.08
CA ASP A 47 3.01 6.30 -15.23
C ASP A 47 2.35 5.94 -13.88
N ALA A 48 2.82 6.51 -12.77
CA ALA A 48 2.26 6.25 -11.45
C ALA A 48 0.75 6.57 -11.40
N LEU A 49 -0.01 5.67 -10.79
CA LEU A 49 -1.47 5.77 -10.64
C LEU A 49 -1.89 6.86 -9.64
N VAL A 50 -0.96 7.26 -8.76
CA VAL A 50 -1.21 8.16 -7.63
C VAL A 50 -0.16 9.25 -7.58
N SER A 51 -0.54 10.43 -7.11
CA SER A 51 0.38 11.55 -6.82
C SER A 51 1.16 11.35 -5.51
N ARG A 52 2.21 12.15 -5.28
CA ARG A 52 2.98 12.11 -4.02
C ARG A 52 2.10 12.38 -2.80
N THR A 53 1.12 13.28 -2.92
CA THR A 53 0.18 13.60 -1.83
C THR A 53 -0.71 12.40 -1.52
N GLN A 54 -1.25 11.74 -2.54
CA GLN A 54 -2.04 10.52 -2.37
C GLN A 54 -1.20 9.37 -1.79
N MET A 55 0.04 9.22 -2.22
CA MET A 55 0.95 8.21 -1.68
C MET A 55 1.23 8.41 -0.18
N LYS A 56 1.39 9.66 0.27
CA LYS A 56 1.50 9.98 1.71
C LYS A 56 0.23 9.59 2.47
N ALA A 57 -0.95 9.89 1.91
CA ALA A 57 -2.22 9.51 2.52
C ALA A 57 -2.36 7.98 2.62
N ILE A 58 -2.03 7.26 1.55
CA ILE A 58 -2.03 5.80 1.51
C ILE A 58 -1.06 5.23 2.56
N ALA A 59 0.15 5.75 2.67
CA ALA A 59 1.13 5.31 3.67
C ALA A 59 0.61 5.50 5.11
N SER A 60 -0.06 6.63 5.37
CA SER A 60 -0.72 6.88 6.64
C SER A 60 -1.82 5.86 6.91
N ASP A 61 -2.70 5.60 5.94
CA ASP A 61 -3.79 4.63 6.07
C ASP A 61 -3.27 3.21 6.32
N VAL A 62 -2.25 2.76 5.59
CA VAL A 62 -1.60 1.45 5.78
C VAL A 62 -0.94 1.34 7.16
N THR A 63 -0.33 2.42 7.66
CA THR A 63 0.25 2.45 9.01
C THR A 63 -0.82 2.29 10.09
N TRP A 64 -1.94 3.00 9.96
CA TRP A 64 -3.09 2.86 10.86
C TRP A 64 -3.72 1.47 10.78
N ALA A 65 -3.90 0.93 9.57
CA ALA A 65 -4.39 -0.43 9.38
C ALA A 65 -3.45 -1.46 10.02
N THR A 66 -2.14 -1.31 9.88
CA THR A 66 -1.16 -2.18 10.56
C THR A 66 -1.31 -2.14 12.09
N ARG A 67 -1.66 -0.98 12.66
CA ARG A 67 -1.95 -0.88 14.09
C ARG A 67 -3.24 -1.62 14.47
N LEU A 68 -4.30 -1.45 13.68
CA LEU A 68 -5.61 -2.10 13.89
C LEU A 68 -5.48 -3.63 13.77
N GLU A 69 -4.72 -4.10 12.78
CA GLU A 69 -4.42 -5.53 12.58
C GLU A 69 -3.73 -6.12 13.82
N ARG A 70 -2.71 -5.44 14.36
CA ARG A 70 -1.98 -5.89 15.56
C ARG A 70 -2.83 -6.00 16.82
N ILE A 71 -3.90 -5.21 16.93
CA ILE A 71 -4.82 -5.26 18.07
C ILE A 71 -6.06 -6.12 17.81
N GLY A 72 -6.13 -6.78 16.64
CA GLY A 72 -7.22 -7.69 16.28
C GLY A 72 -8.49 -7.04 15.71
N GLU A 73 -8.45 -5.74 15.42
CA GLU A 73 -9.60 -4.97 14.89
C GLU A 73 -9.72 -5.13 13.36
N GLU A 74 -10.07 -6.34 12.91
CA GLU A 74 -9.99 -6.71 11.49
C GLU A 74 -10.94 -5.90 10.58
N GLN A 75 -12.16 -5.61 11.04
CA GLN A 75 -13.15 -4.87 10.23
C GLN A 75 -12.73 -3.41 10.03
N ASP A 76 -12.32 -2.74 11.11
CA ASP A 76 -11.82 -1.36 11.04
C ASP A 76 -10.55 -1.26 10.22
N CYS A 77 -9.68 -2.27 10.33
CA CYS A 77 -8.49 -2.39 9.51
C CYS A 77 -8.85 -2.44 8.02
N LYS A 78 -9.78 -3.31 7.62
CA LYS A 78 -10.25 -3.39 6.22
C LYS A 78 -10.91 -2.09 5.76
N ALA A 79 -11.75 -1.49 6.60
CA ALA A 79 -12.40 -0.21 6.31
C ALA A 79 -11.38 0.90 6.06
N LYS A 80 -10.29 0.93 6.83
CA LYS A 80 -9.21 1.91 6.67
C LYS A 80 -8.48 1.78 5.33
N LEU A 81 -8.43 0.58 4.75
CA LEU A 81 -7.71 0.29 3.51
C LEU A 81 -8.52 0.52 2.23
N VAL A 82 -9.85 0.71 2.30
CA VAL A 82 -10.73 0.83 1.13
C VAL A 82 -10.25 1.91 0.15
N THR A 83 -9.93 3.10 0.65
CA THR A 83 -9.46 4.22 -0.17
C THR A 83 -8.13 3.89 -0.84
N ALA A 84 -7.20 3.30 -0.09
CA ALA A 84 -5.90 2.89 -0.61
C ALA A 84 -6.03 1.82 -1.71
N LYS A 85 -6.88 0.81 -1.50
CA LYS A 85 -7.15 -0.26 -2.48
C LYS A 85 -7.72 0.30 -3.78
N ARG A 86 -8.61 1.29 -3.68
CA ARG A 86 -9.19 1.96 -4.84
C ARG A 86 -8.16 2.78 -5.62
N LEU A 87 -7.31 3.53 -4.93
CA LEU A 87 -6.29 4.38 -5.55
C LEU A 87 -5.20 3.56 -6.25
N LEU A 88 -4.77 2.46 -5.65
CA LEU A 88 -3.73 1.58 -6.19
C LEU A 88 -4.26 0.42 -7.04
N LYS A 89 -5.59 0.32 -7.20
CA LYS A 89 -6.27 -0.74 -7.97
C LYS A 89 -5.92 -2.16 -7.48
N THR A 90 -5.87 -2.36 -6.16
CA THR A 90 -5.52 -3.64 -5.51
C THR A 90 -6.72 -4.37 -4.90
N ASN A 91 -7.90 -4.25 -5.52
CA ASN A 91 -9.17 -4.68 -4.94
C ASN A 91 -9.27 -6.20 -4.74
#